data_AF-A0A399WDL8-F1
#
_entry.id   AF-A0A399WDL8-F1
#
_cell.length_a   1.000
_cell.length_b   1.000
_cell.length_c   1.000
_cell.angle_alpha   90.00
_cell.angle_beta   90.00
_cell.angle_gamma   90.00
#
_symmetry.space_group_name_H-M   'P 1'
#
loop_
_entity.id
_entity.type
_entity.pdbx_description
1 polymer ?
#
loop_
_entity_poly.entity_id
_entity_poly.type
_entity_poly.pdbx_seq_one_letter_code
_entity_poly.pdbx_strand_id
1 'polypeptide(L)'
;MKIKAVIFDLDDTLYDCTGSLIDASRRRAARAMVEAGLPCTEEDVYQLQKELTDRHGPYYLVFNEIVNRYHADDKLVSIAYKAYNSSEVSEIKPFPDVIPTLKEMRDKGYKLFLLSVGVHERQEKKINILGLKPYFDEIVINDQEIGLLMDDCIRDLIGRYNINPRETIMVGDRARDELRIAKLLGMTTIQMLHGRFKCEPVVNECDKPDYKVKRIFQIPTILQLNNMGKTPERLKIVAIGGGTGLPIMLEGSKTYSKHLTAVVTVTDSGRSSGVLREEFGILPPGDARNCLVALSETEEQERELYQLFQYRFNRGSLEGMSLGNLLMTALTDITGSFEEAIKKASKILNIRGKVLPSTLDNTHICAQLEDGTYVEEEFNVRAVGKPPIKDVFLKDNNVASPSEAVEEILKADIIVIGPGSLYTSIITNLLVSGIRNAIRNSKATKIYVCNIVTQPGQTDHYKVSHHINAIIKYLGEGVLDYVIVNNNIPRKDILNRYQKEGAGVVFMDDGVYNLNVNVKKADLVEDISQKRILWEKQDLLRHDPDKLADSICRVYANLSLLTTGASQA
;
A
#
# COMPACT_ATOMS: atom_id res chain seq x y z
N MET A 1 -14.31 -19.01 12.25
CA MET A 1 -15.07 -18.08 13.13
C MET A 1 -15.22 -16.77 12.38
N LYS A 2 -16.33 -16.06 12.56
CA LYS A 2 -16.65 -14.83 11.83
C LYS A 2 -16.50 -13.65 12.80
N ILE A 3 -15.77 -12.61 12.42
CA ILE A 3 -15.68 -11.36 13.16
C ILE A 3 -17.08 -10.73 13.26
N LYS A 4 -17.42 -10.27 14.45
CA LYS A 4 -18.71 -9.65 14.79
C LYS A 4 -18.54 -8.23 15.32
N ALA A 5 -17.40 -7.92 15.95
CA ALA A 5 -17.17 -6.64 16.60
C ALA A 5 -15.82 -6.01 16.24
N VAL A 6 -15.78 -4.69 16.30
CA VAL A 6 -14.56 -3.90 16.19
C VAL A 6 -14.53 -2.86 17.31
N ILE A 7 -13.46 -2.86 18.08
CA ILE A 7 -13.15 -1.88 19.11
C ILE A 7 -12.10 -0.92 18.53
N PHE A 8 -12.39 0.37 18.53
CA PHE A 8 -11.49 1.41 18.09
C PHE A 8 -10.92 2.16 19.30
N ASP A 9 -9.65 2.50 19.27
CA ASP A 9 -9.12 3.65 20.00
C ASP A 9 -9.55 4.97 19.33
N LEU A 10 -9.38 6.09 20.04
CA LEU A 10 -9.75 7.42 19.57
C LEU A 10 -8.57 8.20 18.96
N ASP A 11 -7.50 8.41 19.74
CA ASP A 11 -6.45 9.39 19.45
C ASP A 11 -5.47 8.81 18.42
N ASP A 12 -5.15 9.54 17.34
CA ASP A 12 -4.34 9.05 16.20
C ASP A 12 -4.89 7.82 15.46
N THR A 13 -6.03 7.29 15.91
CA THR A 13 -6.78 6.22 15.26
C THR A 13 -7.90 6.79 14.38
N LEU A 14 -8.84 7.56 14.97
CA LEU A 14 -10.01 8.11 14.26
C LEU A 14 -9.83 9.57 13.81
N TYR A 15 -8.82 10.26 14.34
CA TYR A 15 -8.45 11.62 13.97
C TYR A 15 -6.98 11.89 14.30
N ASP A 16 -6.42 12.96 13.73
CA ASP A 16 -5.02 13.35 13.94
C ASP A 16 -4.85 14.10 15.27
N CYS A 17 -4.64 13.36 16.37
CA CYS A 17 -4.39 13.95 17.68
C CYS A 17 -2.99 14.57 17.74
N THR A 18 -2.00 13.86 17.21
CA THR A 18 -0.60 14.30 17.19
C THR A 18 -0.42 15.58 16.38
N GLY A 19 -0.93 15.65 15.15
CA GLY A 19 -0.79 16.83 14.31
C GLY A 19 -1.69 18.00 14.73
N SER A 20 -2.88 17.73 15.29
CA SER A 20 -3.85 18.80 15.60
C SER A 20 -3.73 19.37 17.01
N LEU A 21 -3.36 18.54 18.00
CA LEU A 21 -3.44 18.91 19.42
C LEU A 21 -2.10 18.92 20.15
N ILE A 22 -1.13 18.08 19.75
CA ILE A 22 0.15 17.99 20.47
C ILE A 22 0.95 19.27 20.33
N ASP A 23 1.01 19.90 19.15
CA ASP A 23 1.80 21.13 18.99
C ASP A 23 1.24 22.30 19.80
N ALA A 24 -0.08 22.43 19.88
CA ALA A 24 -0.72 23.38 20.79
C ALA A 24 -0.41 23.06 22.27
N SER A 25 -0.44 21.78 22.65
CA SER A 25 -0.12 21.33 24.01
C SER A 25 1.35 21.58 24.37
N ARG A 26 2.28 21.35 23.44
CA ARG A 26 3.72 21.64 23.59
C ARG A 26 3.96 23.12 23.79
N ARG A 27 3.27 23.98 23.03
CA ARG A 27 3.35 25.44 23.17
C ARG A 27 2.80 25.91 24.51
N ARG A 28 1.66 25.37 24.96
CA ARG A 28 1.12 25.65 26.31
C ARG A 28 2.11 25.26 27.41
N ALA A 29 2.71 24.07 27.32
CA ALA A 29 3.72 23.61 28.27
C ALA A 29 4.97 24.49 28.25
N ALA A 30 5.48 24.83 27.06
CA ALA A 30 6.63 25.71 26.90
C ALA A 30 6.39 27.08 27.56
N ARG A 31 5.26 27.71 27.25
CA ARG A 31 4.83 28.95 27.88
C ARG A 31 4.76 28.86 29.39
N ALA A 32 4.11 27.83 29.93
CA ALA A 32 3.98 27.64 31.37
C ALA A 32 5.33 27.43 32.08
N MET A 33 6.27 26.71 31.44
CA MET A 33 7.62 26.53 32.00
C MET A 33 8.41 27.84 32.03
N VAL A 34 8.34 28.63 30.95
CA VAL A 34 9.03 29.93 30.85
C VAL A 34 8.44 30.95 31.83
N GLU A 35 7.10 31.06 31.90
CA GLU A 35 6.41 31.92 32.87
C GLU A 35 6.71 31.52 34.32
N ALA A 36 6.99 30.24 34.59
CA ALA A 36 7.36 29.72 35.90
C ALA A 36 8.87 29.81 36.22
N GLY A 37 9.68 30.40 35.34
CA GLY A 37 11.09 30.74 35.62
C GLY A 37 12.15 29.88 34.92
N LEU A 38 11.79 29.10 33.88
CA LEU A 38 12.78 28.41 33.05
C LEU A 38 13.60 29.44 32.24
N PRO A 39 14.95 29.41 32.28
CA PRO A 39 15.80 30.48 31.72
C PRO A 39 16.02 30.35 30.19
N CYS A 40 14.94 30.31 29.41
CA CYS A 40 14.98 30.28 27.93
C CYS A 40 13.68 30.82 27.31
N THR A 41 13.57 30.83 25.98
CA THR A 41 12.36 31.29 25.29
C THR A 41 11.34 30.17 25.08
N GLU A 42 10.06 30.51 24.89
CA GLU A 42 9.02 29.52 24.59
C GLU A 42 9.34 28.69 23.34
N GLU A 43 9.94 29.33 22.33
CA GLU A 43 10.30 28.66 21.07
C GLU A 43 11.48 27.68 21.29
N ASP A 44 12.46 28.02 22.13
CA ASP A 44 13.56 27.10 22.49
C ASP A 44 13.01 25.83 23.16
N VAL A 45 12.11 25.99 24.13
CA VAL A 45 11.48 24.85 24.83
C VAL A 45 10.61 24.04 23.88
N TYR A 46 9.87 24.69 22.99
CA TYR A 46 9.05 24.01 21.99
C TYR A 46 9.90 23.18 21.02
N GLN A 47 10.99 23.74 20.46
CA GLN A 47 11.88 22.99 19.56
C GLN A 47 12.60 21.87 20.31
N LEU A 48 13.07 22.11 21.53
CA LEU A 48 13.73 21.09 22.34
C LEU A 48 12.78 19.92 22.67
N GLN A 49 11.50 20.19 22.94
CA GLN A 49 10.50 19.13 23.08
C GLN A 49 10.39 18.25 21.83
N LYS A 50 10.42 18.86 20.64
CA LYS A 50 10.37 18.12 19.36
C LYS A 50 11.62 17.30 19.15
N GLU A 51 12.80 17.91 19.26
CA GLU A 51 14.09 17.24 19.09
C GLU A 51 14.24 16.02 20.02
N LEU A 52 13.87 16.17 21.30
CA LEU A 52 13.94 15.07 22.27
C LEU A 52 12.95 13.95 21.94
N THR A 53 11.73 14.30 21.49
CA THR A 53 10.74 13.30 21.06
C THR A 53 11.22 12.56 19.81
N ASP A 54 11.75 13.27 18.82
CA ASP A 54 12.21 12.69 17.56
C ASP A 54 13.44 11.79 17.77
N ARG A 55 14.31 12.14 18.72
CA ARG A 55 15.51 11.36 19.02
C ARG A 55 15.25 10.13 19.90
N HIS A 56 14.44 10.28 20.94
CA HIS A 56 14.29 9.25 21.98
C HIS A 56 12.94 8.53 21.95
N GLY A 57 12.02 8.98 21.11
CA GLY A 57 10.70 8.39 20.95
C GLY A 57 9.65 8.92 21.95
N PRO A 58 8.40 8.46 21.81
CA PRO A 58 7.23 9.04 22.48
C PRO A 58 7.12 8.77 23.98
N TYR A 59 7.93 7.86 24.55
CA TYR A 59 7.95 7.55 25.98
C TYR A 59 9.03 8.30 26.77
N TYR A 60 9.83 9.12 26.10
CA TYR A 60 10.91 9.84 26.75
C TYR A 60 10.38 10.93 27.70
N LEU A 61 11.01 11.09 28.87
CA LEU A 61 10.61 12.08 29.87
C LEU A 61 11.10 13.48 29.48
N VAL A 62 10.50 14.03 28.42
CA VAL A 62 10.92 15.28 27.78
C VAL A 62 11.03 16.44 28.77
N PHE A 63 10.03 16.64 29.63
CA PHE A 63 10.06 17.76 30.58
C PHE A 63 11.14 17.60 31.65
N ASN A 64 11.41 16.37 32.10
CA ASN A 64 12.50 16.09 33.03
C ASN A 64 13.86 16.39 32.39
N GLU A 65 14.07 15.99 31.14
CA GLU A 65 15.31 16.29 30.42
C GLU A 65 15.50 17.79 30.21
N ILE A 66 14.43 18.53 29.89
CA ILE A 66 14.48 19.99 29.76
C ILE A 66 14.89 20.61 31.11
N VAL A 67 14.22 20.25 32.20
CA VAL A 67 14.53 20.79 33.54
C VAL A 67 15.98 20.46 33.94
N ASN A 68 16.44 19.24 33.71
CA ASN A 68 17.81 18.81 33.96
C ASN A 68 18.83 19.63 33.14
N ARG A 69 18.57 19.83 31.84
CA ARG A 69 19.47 20.56 30.93
C ARG A 69 19.64 22.02 31.30
N TYR A 70 18.62 22.63 31.90
CA TYR A 70 18.67 24.02 32.38
C TYR A 70 18.97 24.14 33.88
N HIS A 71 19.24 23.03 34.57
CA HIS A 71 19.45 23.00 36.03
C HIS A 71 18.34 23.74 36.80
N ALA A 72 17.08 23.56 36.37
CA ALA A 72 15.93 24.29 36.90
C ALA A 72 15.20 23.49 38.01
N ASP A 73 14.20 24.09 38.65
CA ASP A 73 13.41 23.45 39.72
C ASP A 73 12.51 22.33 39.16
N ASP A 74 12.55 21.14 39.77
CA ASP A 74 11.73 19.97 39.42
C ASP A 74 10.21 20.26 39.42
N LYS A 75 9.75 21.28 40.16
CA LYS A 75 8.34 21.72 40.13
C LYS A 75 7.88 22.11 38.73
N LEU A 76 8.79 22.59 37.87
CA LEU A 76 8.48 22.94 36.48
C LEU A 76 7.95 21.75 35.68
N VAL A 77 8.38 20.52 36.01
CA VAL A 77 7.87 19.30 35.38
C VAL A 77 6.36 19.17 35.61
N SER A 78 5.91 19.35 36.85
CA SER A 78 4.48 19.27 37.19
C SER A 78 3.65 20.39 36.54
N ILE A 79 4.22 21.60 36.45
CA ILE A 79 3.60 22.75 35.78
C ILE A 79 3.45 22.47 34.28
N ALA A 80 4.51 21.97 33.65
CA ALA A 80 4.52 21.59 32.25
C ALA A 80 3.45 20.54 31.94
N TYR A 81 3.39 19.45 32.73
CA TYR A 81 2.38 18.41 32.54
C TYR A 81 0.96 18.94 32.73
N LYS A 82 0.72 19.79 33.74
CA LYS A 82 -0.60 20.40 33.96
C LYS A 82 -1.02 21.29 32.79
N ALA A 83 -0.10 22.12 32.30
CA ALA A 83 -0.35 23.00 31.16
C ALA A 83 -0.51 22.24 29.84
N TYR A 84 0.27 21.18 29.63
CA TYR A 84 0.18 20.28 28.47
C TYR A 84 -1.19 19.57 28.43
N ASN A 85 -1.68 19.13 29.60
CA ASN A 85 -2.90 18.35 29.71
C ASN A 85 -4.20 19.17 29.83
N SER A 86 -4.18 20.49 29.65
CA SER A 86 -5.39 21.33 29.77
C SER A 86 -6.54 20.88 28.85
N SER A 87 -7.78 21.15 29.29
CA SER A 87 -9.05 20.75 28.64
C SER A 87 -9.46 21.61 27.43
N GLU A 88 -8.58 22.50 26.98
CA GLU A 88 -8.78 23.27 25.77
C GLU A 88 -8.60 22.36 24.54
N VAL A 89 -9.73 22.07 23.89
CA VAL A 89 -9.82 21.35 22.62
C VAL A 89 -10.65 22.24 21.70
N SER A 90 -10.06 22.76 20.64
CA SER A 90 -10.76 23.47 19.57
C SER A 90 -10.21 23.06 18.21
N GLU A 91 -11.12 22.87 17.24
CA GLU A 91 -10.86 22.60 15.82
C GLU A 91 -10.20 21.24 15.47
N ILE A 92 -10.81 20.12 15.91
CA ILE A 92 -10.46 18.77 15.42
C ILE A 92 -11.51 18.21 14.47
N LYS A 93 -11.09 17.35 13.54
CA LYS A 93 -11.97 16.66 12.57
C LYS A 93 -11.53 15.21 12.41
N PRO A 94 -12.47 14.27 12.19
CA PRO A 94 -12.11 12.89 11.83
C PRO A 94 -11.27 12.85 10.55
N PHE A 95 -10.45 11.82 10.38
CA PHE A 95 -9.85 11.56 9.07
C PHE A 95 -10.96 11.40 7.99
N PRO A 96 -10.71 11.82 6.73
CA PRO A 96 -11.76 11.89 5.72
C PRO A 96 -12.52 10.57 5.48
N ASP A 97 -11.85 9.43 5.62
CA ASP A 97 -12.42 8.09 5.42
C ASP A 97 -13.04 7.45 6.67
N VAL A 98 -12.98 8.07 7.86
CA VAL A 98 -13.53 7.51 9.11
C VAL A 98 -15.04 7.35 9.04
N ILE A 99 -15.76 8.45 8.85
CA ILE A 99 -17.23 8.45 8.90
C ILE A 99 -17.84 7.54 7.81
N PRO A 100 -17.39 7.59 6.54
CA PRO A 100 -17.86 6.65 5.52
C PRO A 100 -17.61 5.19 5.90
N THR A 101 -16.44 4.88 6.48
CA THR A 101 -16.08 3.51 6.84
C THR A 101 -16.89 2.98 8.02
N LEU A 102 -17.11 3.78 9.06
CA LEU A 102 -17.94 3.39 10.20
C LEU A 102 -19.38 3.10 9.75
N LYS A 103 -19.93 3.91 8.84
CA LYS A 103 -21.25 3.64 8.22
C LYS A 103 -21.26 2.33 7.47
N GLU A 104 -20.29 2.10 6.57
CA GLU A 104 -20.18 0.85 5.81
C GLU A 104 -20.14 -0.38 6.73
N MET A 105 -19.38 -0.31 7.83
CA MET A 105 -19.26 -1.43 8.77
C MET A 105 -20.57 -1.67 9.54
N ARG A 106 -21.29 -0.62 9.94
CA ARG A 106 -22.62 -0.77 10.54
C ARG A 106 -23.64 -1.36 9.59
N ASP A 107 -23.65 -0.90 8.33
CA ASP A 107 -24.56 -1.43 7.30
C ASP A 107 -24.29 -2.92 7.02
N LYS A 108 -23.04 -3.36 7.20
CA LYS A 108 -22.63 -4.78 7.17
C LYS A 108 -22.91 -5.57 8.45
N GLY A 109 -23.49 -4.92 9.47
CA GLY A 109 -23.94 -5.54 10.72
C GLY A 109 -22.85 -5.77 11.77
N TYR A 110 -21.68 -5.11 11.66
CA TYR A 110 -20.66 -5.17 12.70
C TYR A 110 -21.06 -4.33 13.91
N LYS A 111 -20.75 -4.84 15.11
CA LYS A 111 -20.81 -4.08 16.36
C LYS A 111 -19.59 -3.19 16.49
N LEU A 112 -19.80 -1.90 16.67
CA LEU A 112 -18.71 -0.93 16.74
C LEU A 112 -18.62 -0.36 18.14
N PHE A 113 -17.43 -0.42 18.74
CA PHE A 113 -17.16 0.16 20.05
C PHE A 113 -16.03 1.17 19.99
N LEU A 114 -16.10 2.20 20.81
CA LEU A 114 -14.99 3.13 21.04
C LEU A 114 -14.48 2.92 22.46
N LEU A 115 -13.20 2.65 22.61
CA LEU A 115 -12.53 2.52 23.89
C LEU A 115 -11.37 3.52 23.93
N SER A 116 -11.54 4.59 24.69
CA SER A 116 -10.53 5.65 24.82
C SER A 116 -10.01 5.72 26.25
N VAL A 117 -8.71 5.91 26.41
CA VAL A 117 -8.07 6.12 27.72
C VAL A 117 -7.72 7.59 27.89
N GLY A 118 -8.06 8.18 29.04
CA GLY A 118 -7.71 9.56 29.36
C GLY A 118 -8.75 10.23 30.25
N VAL A 119 -8.50 11.49 30.61
CA VAL A 119 -9.40 12.30 31.45
C VAL A 119 -10.81 12.35 30.82
N HIS A 120 -11.82 11.93 31.58
CA HIS A 120 -13.16 11.71 31.05
C HIS A 120 -13.74 12.92 30.30
N GLU A 121 -13.75 14.09 30.94
CA GLU A 121 -14.29 15.33 30.36
C GLU A 121 -13.62 15.71 29.04
N ARG A 122 -12.30 15.49 28.93
CA ARG A 122 -11.53 15.82 27.72
C ARG A 122 -11.85 14.87 26.58
N GLN A 123 -11.94 13.56 26.85
CA GLN A 123 -12.28 12.58 25.81
C GLN A 123 -13.74 12.76 25.36
N GLU A 124 -14.67 13.01 26.28
CA GLU A 124 -16.07 13.29 25.95
C GLU A 124 -16.21 14.52 25.04
N LYS A 125 -15.49 15.62 25.37
CA LYS A 125 -15.46 16.82 24.53
C LYS A 125 -14.94 16.54 23.12
N LYS A 126 -13.86 15.75 22.97
CA LYS A 126 -13.35 15.35 21.65
C LYS A 126 -14.39 14.56 20.86
N ILE A 127 -15.01 13.55 21.48
CA ILE A 127 -16.03 12.70 20.84
C ILE A 127 -17.21 13.54 20.32
N ASN A 128 -17.64 14.52 21.10
CA ASN A 128 -18.71 15.44 20.72
C ASN A 128 -18.33 16.34 19.54
N ILE A 129 -17.14 16.95 19.57
CA ILE A 129 -16.64 17.80 18.47
C ILE A 129 -16.48 16.99 17.17
N LEU A 130 -15.96 15.76 17.27
CA LEU A 130 -15.74 14.86 16.13
C LEU A 130 -17.05 14.26 15.59
N GLY A 131 -18.16 14.37 16.32
CA GLY A 131 -19.46 13.84 15.90
C GLY A 131 -19.51 12.32 15.84
N LEU A 132 -18.74 11.61 16.66
CA LEU A 132 -18.55 10.16 16.57
C LEU A 132 -19.65 9.33 17.25
N LYS A 133 -20.33 9.89 18.25
CA LYS A 133 -21.32 9.18 19.09
C LYS A 133 -22.37 8.36 18.33
N PRO A 134 -22.97 8.84 17.21
CA PRO A 134 -24.00 8.09 16.49
C PRO A 134 -23.51 6.79 15.81
N TYR A 135 -22.20 6.56 15.72
CA TYR A 135 -21.61 5.45 14.98
C TYR A 135 -21.19 4.26 15.84
N PHE A 136 -21.28 4.36 17.17
CA PHE A 136 -20.85 3.32 18.08
C PHE A 136 -22.05 2.75 18.86
N ASP A 137 -22.05 1.43 19.04
CA ASP A 137 -22.99 0.72 19.91
C ASP A 137 -22.73 1.04 21.38
N GLU A 138 -21.46 1.21 21.77
CA GLU A 138 -21.03 1.67 23.09
C GLU A 138 -19.74 2.49 22.99
N ILE A 139 -19.61 3.48 23.87
CA ILE A 139 -18.38 4.26 24.05
C ILE A 139 -17.95 4.13 25.51
N VAL A 140 -16.73 3.63 25.71
CA VAL A 140 -16.10 3.48 27.01
C VAL A 140 -14.94 4.46 27.11
N ILE A 141 -15.00 5.35 28.09
CA ILE A 141 -13.89 6.25 28.43
C ILE A 141 -13.28 5.74 29.73
N ASN A 142 -12.10 5.13 29.64
CA ASN A 142 -11.37 4.64 30.80
C ASN A 142 -10.53 5.76 31.39
N ASP A 143 -10.96 6.27 32.55
CA ASP A 143 -10.29 7.38 33.21
C ASP A 143 -8.93 6.95 33.78
N GLN A 144 -7.86 7.67 33.48
CA GLN A 144 -6.51 7.31 33.92
C GLN A 144 -6.29 7.43 35.44
N GLU A 145 -7.13 8.18 36.15
CA GLU A 145 -6.96 8.43 37.59
C GLU A 145 -7.68 7.40 38.47
N ILE A 146 -8.79 6.84 38.00
CA ILE A 146 -9.71 5.98 38.77
C ILE A 146 -10.20 4.75 38.01
N GLY A 147 -9.80 4.60 36.76
CA GLY A 147 -10.29 3.57 35.84
C GLY A 147 -9.76 2.17 36.14
N LEU A 148 -10.37 1.20 35.47
CA LEU A 148 -9.93 -0.20 35.53
C LEU A 148 -8.69 -0.40 34.66
N LEU A 149 -8.04 -1.55 34.83
CA LEU A 149 -7.05 -1.99 33.86
C LEU A 149 -7.74 -2.17 32.49
N MET A 150 -7.02 -1.85 31.42
CA MET A 150 -7.57 -1.86 30.06
C MET A 150 -8.08 -3.27 29.65
N ASP A 151 -7.44 -4.33 30.15
CA ASP A 151 -7.89 -5.71 29.92
C ASP A 151 -9.25 -5.98 30.57
N ASP A 152 -9.49 -5.49 31.79
CA ASP A 152 -10.79 -5.56 32.46
C ASP A 152 -11.86 -4.79 31.67
N CYS A 153 -11.55 -3.58 31.20
CA CYS A 153 -12.46 -2.80 30.35
C CYS A 153 -12.85 -3.55 29.08
N ILE A 154 -11.88 -4.15 28.39
CA ILE A 154 -12.13 -4.91 27.17
C ILE A 154 -12.99 -6.15 27.47
N ARG A 155 -12.67 -6.90 28.54
CA ARG A 155 -13.41 -8.11 28.94
C ARG A 155 -14.85 -7.81 29.33
N ASP A 156 -15.08 -6.75 30.10
CA ASP A 156 -16.40 -6.29 30.52
C ASP A 156 -17.24 -5.83 29.31
N LEU A 157 -16.65 -5.01 28.44
CA LEU A 157 -17.31 -4.54 27.21
C LEU A 157 -17.75 -5.70 26.32
N ILE A 158 -16.87 -6.62 25.94
CA ILE A 158 -17.27 -7.76 25.10
C ILE A 158 -18.21 -8.72 25.82
N GLY A 159 -18.09 -8.83 27.15
CA GLY A 159 -18.95 -9.63 28.01
C GLY A 159 -20.40 -9.15 28.00
N ARG A 160 -20.63 -7.83 28.10
CA ARG A 160 -21.97 -7.21 27.98
C ARG A 160 -22.70 -7.57 26.69
N TYR A 161 -21.96 -7.73 25.60
CA TYR A 161 -22.51 -8.08 24.28
C TYR A 161 -22.43 -9.58 23.96
N ASN A 162 -21.95 -10.42 24.87
CA ASN A 162 -21.75 -11.85 24.67
C ASN A 162 -20.92 -12.18 23.41
N ILE A 163 -19.82 -11.43 23.20
CA ILE A 163 -18.92 -11.58 22.05
C ILE A 163 -17.61 -12.24 22.50
N ASN A 164 -17.16 -13.24 21.75
CA ASN A 164 -15.88 -13.87 22.01
C ASN A 164 -14.71 -12.98 21.55
N PRO A 165 -13.60 -12.86 22.30
CA PRO A 165 -12.41 -12.12 21.85
C PRO A 165 -11.93 -12.48 20.44
N ARG A 166 -12.00 -13.76 20.05
CA ARG A 166 -11.60 -14.24 18.71
C ARG A 166 -12.53 -13.79 17.58
N GLU A 167 -13.69 -13.24 17.92
CA GLU A 167 -14.66 -12.63 17.00
C GLU A 167 -14.58 -11.09 17.01
N THR A 168 -13.55 -10.53 17.64
CA THR A 168 -13.35 -9.10 17.81
C THR A 168 -12.02 -8.65 17.21
N ILE A 169 -12.02 -7.47 16.60
CA ILE A 169 -10.80 -6.76 16.19
C ILE A 169 -10.57 -5.55 17.10
N MET A 170 -9.32 -5.34 17.51
CA MET A 170 -8.87 -4.09 18.12
C MET A 170 -8.12 -3.24 17.09
N VAL A 171 -8.49 -1.97 16.97
CA VAL A 171 -7.89 -0.99 16.06
C VAL A 171 -7.33 0.17 16.91
N GLY A 172 -6.04 0.44 16.78
CA GLY A 172 -5.34 1.47 17.56
C GLY A 172 -4.01 1.83 16.92
N ASP A 173 -3.33 2.88 17.37
CA ASP A 173 -2.01 3.26 16.86
C ASP A 173 -0.85 2.68 17.71
N ARG A 174 -1.12 2.27 18.96
CA ARG A 174 -0.08 1.90 19.94
C ARG A 174 0.04 0.38 20.03
N ALA A 175 1.08 -0.15 19.37
CA ALA A 175 1.34 -1.58 19.32
C ALA A 175 1.61 -2.17 20.71
N ARG A 176 2.29 -1.39 21.56
CA ARG A 176 2.74 -1.79 22.89
C ARG A 176 1.74 -1.60 24.02
N ASP A 177 0.60 -0.97 23.77
CA ASP A 177 -0.44 -0.72 24.78
C ASP A 177 -1.70 -1.53 24.43
N GLU A 178 -2.72 -0.90 23.84
CA GLU A 178 -4.03 -1.52 23.62
C GLU A 178 -3.97 -2.72 22.66
N LEU A 179 -3.10 -2.69 21.64
CA LEU A 179 -2.97 -3.80 20.70
C LEU A 179 -2.31 -5.01 21.35
N ARG A 180 -1.27 -4.82 22.18
CA ARG A 180 -0.66 -5.92 22.94
C ARG A 180 -1.69 -6.61 23.81
N ILE A 181 -2.50 -5.83 24.53
CA ILE A 181 -3.53 -6.36 25.43
C ILE A 181 -4.57 -7.16 24.62
N ALA A 182 -5.09 -6.58 23.55
CA ALA A 182 -6.04 -7.27 22.66
C ALA A 182 -5.48 -8.59 22.10
N LYS A 183 -4.20 -8.60 21.71
CA LYS A 183 -3.52 -9.80 21.21
C LYS A 183 -3.41 -10.89 22.28
N LEU A 184 -3.07 -10.53 23.52
CA LEU A 184 -3.03 -11.47 24.65
C LEU A 184 -4.43 -12.04 24.98
N LEU A 185 -5.49 -11.28 24.73
CA LEU A 185 -6.89 -11.74 24.84
C LEU A 185 -7.34 -12.64 23.67
N GLY A 186 -6.52 -12.77 22.62
CA GLY A 186 -6.81 -13.58 21.43
C GLY A 186 -7.64 -12.86 20.36
N MET A 187 -7.71 -11.53 20.42
CA MET A 187 -8.31 -10.70 19.37
C MET A 187 -7.36 -10.56 18.18
N THR A 188 -7.93 -10.26 17.01
CA THR A 188 -7.12 -9.78 15.87
C THR A 188 -6.80 -8.30 16.06
N THR A 189 -5.59 -7.87 15.71
CA THR A 189 -5.14 -6.48 15.92
C THR A 189 -4.79 -5.77 14.63
N ILE A 190 -5.21 -4.52 14.51
CA ILE A 190 -4.91 -3.62 13.40
C ILE A 190 -4.23 -2.38 13.95
N GLN A 191 -2.96 -2.18 13.59
CA GLN A 191 -2.24 -0.95 13.91
C GLN A 191 -2.48 0.12 12.84
N MET A 192 -2.90 1.30 13.25
CA MET A 192 -2.93 2.50 12.43
C MET A 192 -1.52 3.08 12.32
N LEU A 193 -1.04 3.32 11.10
CA LEU A 193 0.29 3.90 10.84
C LEU A 193 0.27 5.44 10.84
N HIS A 194 -0.39 6.00 11.85
CA HIS A 194 -0.52 7.42 12.11
C HIS A 194 0.05 7.79 13.48
N GLY A 195 0.09 9.10 13.76
CA GLY A 195 0.49 9.58 15.07
C GLY A 195 1.96 9.32 15.40
N ARG A 196 2.25 9.46 16.70
CA ARG A 196 3.60 9.34 17.25
C ARG A 196 4.10 7.90 17.43
N PHE A 197 3.21 6.90 17.42
CA PHE A 197 3.56 5.48 17.64
C PHE A 197 3.67 4.65 16.35
N LYS A 198 3.49 5.25 15.16
CA LYS A 198 3.59 4.55 13.87
C LYS A 198 4.90 3.76 13.63
N CYS A 199 6.01 4.19 14.23
CA CYS A 199 7.34 3.56 14.11
C CYS A 199 7.76 2.89 15.43
N GLU A 200 6.81 2.59 16.31
CA GLU A 200 7.13 1.95 17.59
C GLU A 200 7.84 0.61 17.38
N PRO A 201 9.05 0.42 17.96
CA PRO A 201 9.80 -0.81 17.77
C PRO A 201 9.10 -1.97 18.47
N VAL A 202 9.10 -3.12 17.80
CA VAL A 202 8.62 -4.38 18.34
C VAL A 202 9.63 -4.90 19.34
N VAL A 203 9.22 -5.10 20.59
CA VAL A 203 10.08 -5.66 21.65
C VAL A 203 9.75 -7.14 21.90
N ASN A 204 8.47 -7.50 21.83
CA ASN A 204 7.96 -8.84 22.07
C ASN A 204 7.08 -9.32 20.91
N GLU A 205 6.88 -10.63 20.77
CA GLU A 205 5.95 -11.18 19.76
C GLU A 205 4.51 -10.67 19.94
N CYS A 206 4.08 -10.41 21.17
CA CYS A 206 2.76 -9.83 21.44
C CYS A 206 2.64 -8.35 21.05
N ASP A 207 3.76 -7.66 20.77
CA ASP A 207 3.76 -6.29 20.21
C ASP A 207 3.57 -6.29 18.69
N LYS A 208 3.68 -7.43 18.00
CA LYS A 208 3.50 -7.49 16.54
C LYS A 208 2.00 -7.45 16.21
N PRO A 209 1.47 -6.40 15.58
CA PRO A 209 0.08 -6.40 15.15
C PRO A 209 -0.15 -7.42 14.02
N ASP A 210 -1.37 -7.91 13.86
CA ASP A 210 -1.72 -8.82 12.75
C ASP A 210 -1.77 -8.07 11.41
N TYR A 211 -2.23 -6.82 11.43
CA TYR A 211 -2.26 -5.91 10.29
C TYR A 211 -1.68 -4.55 10.65
N LYS A 212 -1.06 -3.89 9.66
CA LYS A 212 -0.65 -2.48 9.73
C LYS A 212 -1.34 -1.76 8.58
N VAL A 213 -2.12 -0.73 8.86
CA VAL A 213 -2.90 0.01 7.84
C VAL A 213 -2.65 1.50 7.94
N LYS A 214 -2.69 2.18 6.81
CA LYS A 214 -2.61 3.65 6.76
C LYS A 214 -4.00 4.27 6.74
N ARG A 215 -4.99 3.56 6.22
CA ARG A 215 -6.33 4.13 5.96
C ARG A 215 -7.41 3.25 6.56
N ILE A 216 -8.40 3.88 7.18
CA ILE A 216 -9.49 3.18 7.87
C ILE A 216 -10.34 2.41 6.87
N PHE A 217 -10.50 2.93 5.63
CA PHE A 217 -11.30 2.26 4.59
C PHE A 217 -10.82 0.83 4.25
N GLN A 218 -9.60 0.45 4.65
CA GLN A 218 -9.05 -0.90 4.45
C GLN A 218 -9.69 -1.94 5.40
N ILE A 219 -10.20 -1.51 6.56
CA ILE A 219 -10.69 -2.39 7.62
C ILE A 219 -11.89 -3.26 7.17
N PRO A 220 -12.92 -2.73 6.47
CA PRO A 220 -14.01 -3.56 5.96
C PRO A 220 -13.55 -4.75 5.10
N THR A 221 -12.55 -4.53 4.24
CA THR A 221 -11.97 -5.57 3.39
C THR A 221 -11.21 -6.60 4.22
N ILE A 222 -10.39 -6.15 5.18
CA ILE A 222 -9.68 -7.02 6.13
C ILE A 222 -10.65 -7.93 6.88
N LEU A 223 -11.75 -7.37 7.41
CA LEU A 223 -12.79 -8.11 8.13
C LEU A 223 -13.39 -9.23 7.27
N GLN A 224 -13.75 -8.90 6.02
CA GLN A 224 -14.34 -9.88 5.10
C GLN A 224 -13.35 -10.97 4.71
N LEU A 225 -12.10 -10.62 4.41
CA LEU A 225 -11.05 -11.60 4.11
C LEU A 225 -10.79 -12.53 5.30
N ASN A 226 -10.73 -11.99 6.52
CA ASN A 226 -10.55 -12.78 7.73
C ASN A 226 -11.72 -13.76 7.93
N ASN A 227 -12.95 -13.32 7.67
CA ASN A 227 -14.15 -14.18 7.68
C ASN A 227 -14.09 -15.33 6.65
N MET A 228 -13.38 -15.13 5.54
CA MET A 228 -13.11 -16.16 4.53
C MET A 228 -11.90 -17.05 4.88
N GLY A 229 -11.24 -16.82 6.02
CA GLY A 229 -10.02 -17.49 6.42
C GLY A 229 -8.78 -17.07 5.61
N LYS A 230 -8.85 -15.92 4.93
CA LYS A 230 -7.81 -15.34 4.09
C LYS A 230 -7.06 -14.23 4.85
N THR A 231 -6.24 -14.66 5.81
CA THR A 231 -5.33 -13.79 6.55
C THR A 231 -4.06 -13.48 5.72
N PRO A 232 -3.17 -12.58 6.16
CA PRO A 232 -1.92 -12.31 5.46
C PRO A 232 -1.08 -13.57 5.21
N GLU A 233 -1.10 -14.53 6.14
CA GLU A 233 -0.39 -15.81 6.06
C GLU A 233 -1.05 -16.82 5.11
N ARG A 234 -2.23 -16.52 4.55
CA ARG A 234 -3.02 -17.49 3.77
C ARG A 234 -3.45 -16.99 2.42
N LEU A 235 -3.68 -15.69 2.27
CA LEU A 235 -4.07 -15.09 1.00
C LEU A 235 -2.86 -15.09 0.04
N LYS A 236 -2.99 -15.71 -1.12
CA LYS A 236 -1.94 -15.76 -2.15
C LYS A 236 -2.28 -14.86 -3.32
N ILE A 237 -1.43 -13.89 -3.60
CA ILE A 237 -1.65 -12.92 -4.67
C ILE A 237 -0.48 -12.99 -5.64
N VAL A 238 -0.79 -13.24 -6.91
CA VAL A 238 0.16 -13.15 -8.01
C VAL A 238 -0.13 -11.89 -8.80
N ALA A 239 0.88 -11.05 -9.02
CA ALA A 239 0.78 -9.85 -9.83
C ALA A 239 1.69 -9.98 -11.05
N ILE A 240 1.14 -9.71 -12.24
CA ILE A 240 1.80 -9.94 -13.52
C ILE A 240 1.92 -8.62 -14.28
N GLY A 241 3.14 -8.24 -14.66
CA GLY A 241 3.34 -6.99 -15.40
C GLY A 241 4.80 -6.57 -15.48
N GLY A 242 5.02 -5.26 -15.32
CA GLY A 242 6.34 -4.64 -15.39
C GLY A 242 6.28 -3.14 -15.14
N GLY A 243 7.39 -2.47 -15.41
CA GLY A 243 7.56 -1.03 -15.23
C GLY A 243 7.35 -0.56 -13.79
N THR A 244 6.76 0.63 -13.65
CA THR A 244 6.58 1.31 -12.35
C THR A 244 5.20 1.08 -11.72
N GLY A 245 4.27 0.45 -12.43
CA GLY A 245 2.91 0.19 -11.93
C GLY A 245 2.83 -1.05 -11.02
N LEU A 246 3.47 -2.14 -11.45
CA LEU A 246 3.51 -3.39 -10.70
C LEU A 246 4.10 -3.22 -9.28
N PRO A 247 5.22 -2.50 -9.06
CA PRO A 247 5.75 -2.22 -7.72
C PRO A 247 4.75 -1.52 -6.78
N ILE A 248 3.94 -0.59 -7.29
CA ILE A 248 2.92 0.14 -6.50
C ILE A 248 1.83 -0.81 -6.00
N MET A 249 1.39 -1.72 -6.87
CA MET A 249 0.44 -2.76 -6.50
C MET A 249 1.02 -3.67 -5.40
N LEU A 250 2.28 -4.10 -5.56
CA LEU A 250 2.96 -4.96 -4.58
C LEU A 250 3.10 -4.27 -3.23
N GLU A 251 3.50 -2.99 -3.22
CA GLU A 251 3.67 -2.19 -2.00
C GLU A 251 2.38 -2.13 -1.17
N GLY A 252 1.25 -1.79 -1.80
CA GLY A 252 -0.04 -1.74 -1.13
C GLY A 252 -0.53 -3.12 -0.67
N SER A 253 -0.26 -4.16 -1.47
CA SER A 253 -0.69 -5.54 -1.20
C SER A 253 0.01 -6.18 0.01
N LYS A 254 1.14 -5.63 0.48
CA LYS A 254 1.82 -6.07 1.72
C LYS A 254 0.91 -6.00 2.94
N THR A 255 -0.10 -5.12 2.92
CA THR A 255 -1.13 -5.06 3.97
C THR A 255 -1.94 -6.35 4.07
N TYR A 256 -2.24 -6.98 2.92
CA TYR A 256 -3.22 -8.07 2.83
C TYR A 256 -2.59 -9.46 2.73
N SER A 257 -1.32 -9.57 2.32
CA SER A 257 -0.69 -10.88 2.06
C SER A 257 0.82 -10.90 2.36
N LYS A 258 1.30 -12.02 2.89
CA LYS A 258 2.72 -12.44 3.01
C LYS A 258 3.17 -13.30 1.84
N HIS A 259 2.24 -13.77 1.02
CA HIS A 259 2.45 -14.63 -0.13
C HIS A 259 2.19 -13.86 -1.44
N LEU A 260 2.99 -12.81 -1.63
CA LEU A 260 3.00 -12.02 -2.86
C LEU A 260 3.99 -12.63 -3.84
N THR A 261 3.57 -12.81 -5.09
CA THR A 261 4.47 -13.20 -6.18
C THR A 261 4.35 -12.21 -7.33
N ALA A 262 5.47 -11.62 -7.73
CA ALA A 262 5.56 -10.77 -8.91
C ALA A 262 6.11 -11.58 -10.09
N VAL A 263 5.34 -11.70 -11.17
CA VAL A 263 5.81 -12.23 -12.45
C VAL A 263 6.12 -11.05 -13.37
N VAL A 264 7.39 -10.88 -13.70
CA VAL A 264 7.90 -9.69 -14.41
C VAL A 264 8.27 -9.98 -15.86
N THR A 265 8.06 -9.00 -16.73
CA THR A 265 8.62 -9.04 -18.09
C THR A 265 10.15 -8.93 -18.06
N VAL A 266 10.82 -9.56 -19.02
CA VAL A 266 12.28 -9.51 -19.23
C VAL A 266 12.63 -9.02 -20.62
N THR A 267 11.73 -8.26 -21.27
CA THR A 267 11.96 -7.71 -22.62
C THR A 267 12.48 -6.28 -22.65
N ASP A 268 12.61 -5.64 -21.49
CA ASP A 268 13.00 -4.23 -21.40
C ASP A 268 14.32 -3.98 -22.14
N SER A 269 14.31 -2.98 -23.01
CA SER A 269 15.48 -2.51 -23.75
C SER A 269 15.81 -1.04 -23.46
N GLY A 270 15.17 -0.42 -22.46
CA GLY A 270 15.34 1.00 -22.15
C GLY A 270 16.45 1.32 -21.14
N ARG A 271 17.09 2.48 -21.31
CA ARG A 271 17.98 3.14 -20.32
C ARG A 271 19.12 2.23 -19.85
N SER A 272 19.44 2.26 -18.55
CA SER A 272 20.47 1.42 -17.92
C SER A 272 20.23 -0.07 -18.05
N SER A 273 18.98 -0.53 -18.26
CA SER A 273 18.69 -1.95 -18.45
C SER A 273 19.04 -2.42 -19.86
N GLY A 274 18.81 -1.58 -20.88
CA GLY A 274 19.23 -1.84 -22.26
C GLY A 274 20.75 -1.90 -22.42
N VAL A 275 21.46 -0.90 -21.89
CA VAL A 275 22.94 -0.85 -21.96
C VAL A 275 23.58 -2.11 -21.35
N LEU A 276 23.13 -2.51 -20.16
CA LEU A 276 23.68 -3.70 -19.50
C LEU A 276 23.34 -5.00 -20.23
N ARG A 277 22.17 -5.07 -20.88
CA ARG A 277 21.79 -6.21 -21.70
C ARG A 277 22.68 -6.34 -22.94
N GLU A 278 22.98 -5.23 -23.61
CA GLU A 278 23.87 -5.21 -24.78
C GLU A 278 25.32 -5.53 -24.40
N GLU A 279 25.82 -4.95 -23.31
CA GLU A 279 27.23 -5.11 -22.91
C GLU A 279 27.53 -6.47 -22.25
N PHE A 280 26.60 -7.02 -21.45
CA PHE A 280 26.84 -8.24 -20.67
C PHE A 280 26.05 -9.46 -21.18
N GLY A 281 25.15 -9.29 -22.15
CA GLY A 281 24.35 -10.40 -22.68
C GLY A 281 23.34 -11.01 -21.69
N ILE A 282 23.00 -10.27 -20.63
CA ILE A 282 22.09 -10.72 -19.56
C ILE A 282 20.64 -10.28 -19.81
N LEU A 283 19.69 -10.90 -19.10
CA LEU A 283 18.31 -10.40 -19.06
C LEU A 283 18.23 -9.02 -18.38
N PRO A 284 17.35 -8.14 -18.83
CA PRO A 284 17.24 -6.78 -18.29
C PRO A 284 16.74 -6.81 -16.83
N PRO A 285 17.50 -6.27 -15.86
CA PRO A 285 17.20 -6.44 -14.44
C PRO A 285 16.16 -5.46 -13.88
N GLY A 286 15.73 -4.46 -14.67
CA GLY A 286 15.06 -3.25 -14.15
C GLY A 286 13.73 -3.53 -13.46
N ASP A 287 12.86 -4.30 -14.11
CA ASP A 287 11.52 -4.61 -13.58
C ASP A 287 11.58 -5.56 -12.39
N ALA A 288 12.46 -6.56 -12.44
CA ALA A 288 12.72 -7.45 -11.31
C ALA A 288 13.24 -6.65 -10.10
N ARG A 289 14.20 -5.75 -10.31
CA ARG A 289 14.76 -4.87 -9.27
C ARG A 289 13.69 -4.01 -8.62
N ASN A 290 12.82 -3.37 -9.39
CA ASN A 290 11.76 -2.53 -8.80
C ASN A 290 10.80 -3.34 -7.92
N CYS A 291 10.47 -4.57 -8.33
CA CYS A 291 9.62 -5.47 -7.54
C CYS A 291 10.33 -5.95 -6.26
N LEU A 292 11.62 -6.28 -6.35
CA LEU A 292 12.44 -6.64 -5.19
C LEU A 292 12.42 -5.54 -4.13
N VAL A 293 12.60 -4.29 -4.56
CA VAL A 293 12.59 -3.14 -3.66
C VAL A 293 11.19 -2.84 -3.12
N ALA A 294 10.12 -3.01 -3.89
CA ALA A 294 8.76 -2.85 -3.37
C ALA A 294 8.39 -3.91 -2.32
N LEU A 295 8.91 -5.12 -2.48
CA LEU A 295 8.68 -6.24 -1.56
C LEU A 295 9.65 -6.27 -0.38
N SER A 296 10.71 -5.46 -0.35
CA SER A 296 11.61 -5.40 0.79
C SER A 296 10.86 -4.98 2.05
N GLU A 297 11.29 -5.52 3.19
CA GLU A 297 10.93 -4.91 4.46
C GLU A 297 11.60 -3.54 4.55
N THR A 298 10.87 -2.59 5.13
CA THR A 298 11.31 -1.20 5.27
C THR A 298 11.12 -0.82 6.72
N GLU A 299 11.65 -1.64 7.62
CA GLU A 299 11.91 -1.17 8.97
C GLU A 299 12.94 -0.04 8.88
N GLU A 300 12.91 0.90 9.82
CA GLU A 300 13.68 2.14 9.76
C GLU A 300 15.20 1.89 9.58
N GLN A 301 15.68 0.74 10.06
CA GLN A 301 17.06 0.26 9.97
C GLN A 301 17.45 -0.23 8.55
N GLU A 302 16.50 -0.65 7.72
CA GLU A 302 16.73 -1.20 6.38
C GLU A 302 16.56 -0.15 5.26
N ARG A 303 16.18 1.09 5.63
CA ARG A 303 15.90 2.18 4.71
C ARG A 303 17.10 2.60 3.87
N GLU A 304 18.32 2.41 4.38
CA GLU A 304 19.57 2.72 3.67
C GLU A 304 19.79 1.76 2.49
N LEU A 305 19.58 0.45 2.67
CA LEU A 305 19.70 -0.55 1.61
C LEU A 305 18.69 -0.30 0.49
N TYR A 306 17.47 0.06 0.86
CA TYR A 306 16.43 0.49 -0.08
C TYR A 306 16.89 1.70 -0.93
N GLN A 307 17.49 2.71 -0.29
CA GLN A 307 18.01 3.90 -0.98
C GLN A 307 19.16 3.55 -1.93
N LEU A 308 20.07 2.66 -1.52
CA LEU A 308 21.18 2.20 -2.35
C LEU A 308 20.69 1.45 -3.59
N PHE A 309 19.72 0.55 -3.46
CA PHE A 309 19.18 -0.19 -4.60
C PHE A 309 18.46 0.71 -5.62
N GLN A 310 17.90 1.83 -5.17
CA GLN A 310 17.29 2.83 -6.05
C GLN A 310 18.26 3.89 -6.55
N TYR A 311 19.47 3.96 -6.01
CA TYR A 311 20.42 4.99 -6.39
C TYR A 311 20.74 4.92 -7.88
N ARG A 312 20.73 6.10 -8.52
CA ARG A 312 21.24 6.32 -9.87
C ARG A 312 22.35 7.34 -9.82
N PHE A 313 23.43 7.03 -10.52
CA PHE A 313 24.54 7.95 -10.67
C PHE A 313 24.10 9.14 -11.52
N ASN A 314 24.43 10.35 -11.09
CA ASN A 314 24.06 11.61 -11.75
C ASN A 314 25.26 12.37 -12.34
N ARG A 315 26.44 11.76 -12.35
CA ARG A 315 27.69 12.34 -12.84
C ARG A 315 28.74 11.26 -13.07
N GLY A 316 29.74 11.59 -13.89
CA GLY A 316 30.90 10.74 -14.16
C GLY A 316 30.61 9.64 -15.18
N SER A 317 31.51 8.66 -15.31
CA SER A 317 31.41 7.58 -16.31
C SER A 317 30.21 6.66 -16.11
N LEU A 318 29.62 6.65 -14.91
CA LEU A 318 28.43 5.87 -14.58
C LEU A 318 27.14 6.68 -14.69
N GLU A 319 27.18 7.93 -15.16
CA GLU A 319 25.99 8.79 -15.26
C GLU A 319 24.81 8.07 -15.93
N GLY A 320 23.65 8.11 -15.28
CA GLY A 320 22.45 7.42 -15.74
C GLY A 320 22.37 5.94 -15.37
N MET A 321 23.44 5.30 -14.90
CA MET A 321 23.41 3.90 -14.43
C MET A 321 22.73 3.80 -13.07
N SER A 322 21.94 2.73 -12.87
CA SER A 322 21.36 2.42 -11.55
C SER A 322 22.24 1.43 -10.81
N LEU A 323 22.60 1.75 -9.56
CA LEU A 323 23.39 0.86 -8.70
C LEU A 323 22.70 -0.49 -8.49
N GLY A 324 21.39 -0.52 -8.27
CA GLY A 324 20.64 -1.77 -8.16
C GLY A 324 20.66 -2.61 -9.44
N ASN A 325 20.69 -1.99 -10.63
CA ASN A 325 20.87 -2.75 -11.87
C ASN A 325 22.27 -3.35 -11.96
N LEU A 326 23.31 -2.56 -11.64
CA LEU A 326 24.69 -3.04 -11.63
C LEU A 326 24.88 -4.20 -10.65
N LEU A 327 24.26 -4.13 -9.47
CA LEU A 327 24.28 -5.21 -8.50
C LEU A 327 23.57 -6.47 -9.01
N MET A 328 22.42 -6.33 -9.66
CA MET A 328 21.73 -7.46 -10.30
C MET A 328 22.54 -8.08 -11.43
N THR A 329 23.21 -7.27 -12.25
CA THR A 329 24.15 -7.72 -13.28
C THR A 329 25.30 -8.51 -12.65
N ALA A 330 25.99 -7.95 -11.66
CA ALA A 330 27.07 -8.63 -10.97
C ALA A 330 26.63 -9.95 -10.32
N LEU A 331 25.44 -9.99 -9.70
CA LEU A 331 24.89 -11.22 -9.14
C LEU A 331 24.60 -12.26 -10.22
N THR A 332 24.14 -11.85 -11.40
CA THR A 332 23.90 -12.72 -12.54
C THR A 332 25.20 -13.31 -13.05
N ASP A 333 26.23 -12.50 -13.24
CA ASP A 333 27.56 -12.95 -13.67
C ASP A 333 28.19 -13.92 -12.66
N ILE A 334 28.09 -13.62 -11.35
CA ILE A 334 28.63 -14.47 -10.28
C ILE A 334 27.90 -15.82 -10.20
N THR A 335 26.59 -15.84 -10.44
CA THR A 335 25.78 -17.06 -10.30
C THR A 335 25.65 -17.86 -11.60
N GLY A 336 25.92 -17.22 -12.74
CA GLY A 336 25.64 -17.77 -14.07
C GLY A 336 24.15 -17.89 -14.38
N SER A 337 23.26 -17.32 -13.56
CA SER A 337 21.80 -17.45 -13.73
C SER A 337 21.06 -16.23 -13.19
N PHE A 338 20.24 -15.62 -14.04
CA PHE A 338 19.39 -14.49 -13.65
C PHE A 338 18.38 -14.88 -12.56
N GLU A 339 17.89 -16.11 -12.59
CA GLU A 339 16.99 -16.64 -11.56
C GLU A 339 17.67 -16.71 -10.19
N GLU A 340 18.90 -17.24 -10.15
CA GLU A 340 19.68 -17.33 -8.91
C GLU A 340 20.12 -15.94 -8.42
N ALA A 341 20.37 -15.00 -9.32
CA ALA A 341 20.62 -13.61 -8.98
C ALA A 341 19.41 -12.97 -8.26
N ILE A 342 18.19 -13.17 -8.77
CA ILE A 342 16.96 -12.70 -8.11
C ILE A 342 16.81 -13.37 -6.73
N LYS A 343 17.06 -14.68 -6.61
CA LYS A 343 17.00 -15.39 -5.31
C LYS A 343 18.02 -14.83 -4.30
N LYS A 344 19.25 -14.51 -4.73
CA LYS A 344 20.25 -13.88 -3.86
C LYS A 344 19.86 -12.46 -3.48
N ALA A 345 19.41 -11.64 -4.42
CA ALA A 345 18.95 -10.28 -4.14
C ALA A 345 17.74 -10.27 -3.18
N SER A 346 16.83 -11.22 -3.33
CA SER A 346 15.67 -11.41 -2.43
C SER A 346 16.10 -11.65 -0.99
N LYS A 347 17.18 -12.42 -0.77
CA LYS A 347 17.75 -12.66 0.57
C LYS A 347 18.45 -11.42 1.12
N ILE A 348 19.21 -10.70 0.29
CA ILE A 348 19.92 -9.47 0.69
C ILE A 348 18.92 -8.38 1.12
N LEU A 349 17.81 -8.26 0.42
CA LEU A 349 16.76 -7.26 0.68
C LEU A 349 15.68 -7.72 1.66
N ASN A 350 15.80 -8.93 2.22
CA ASN A 350 14.83 -9.51 3.15
C ASN A 350 13.37 -9.32 2.68
N ILE A 351 13.06 -9.74 1.43
CA ILE A 351 11.75 -9.44 0.83
C ILE A 351 10.61 -10.30 1.41
N ARG A 352 9.40 -9.73 1.46
CA ARG A 352 8.14 -10.44 1.75
C ARG A 352 7.46 -10.87 0.46
N GLY A 353 7.87 -12.00 -0.10
CA GLY A 353 7.26 -12.59 -1.29
C GLY A 353 8.29 -13.18 -2.25
N LYS A 354 7.92 -13.28 -3.52
CA LYS A 354 8.75 -13.79 -4.61
C LYS A 354 8.75 -12.83 -5.79
N VAL A 355 9.88 -12.73 -6.48
CA VAL A 355 9.98 -12.09 -7.79
C VAL A 355 10.47 -13.14 -8.77
N LEU A 356 9.73 -13.36 -9.85
CA LEU A 356 9.97 -14.41 -10.83
C LEU A 356 9.93 -13.81 -12.24
N PRO A 357 10.89 -14.10 -13.11
CA PRO A 357 10.82 -13.67 -14.51
C PRO A 357 9.76 -14.50 -15.25
N SER A 358 9.12 -13.90 -16.26
CA SER A 358 8.16 -14.61 -17.12
C SER A 358 8.82 -15.66 -18.00
N THR A 359 10.07 -15.43 -18.39
CA THR A 359 10.92 -16.35 -19.14
C THR A 359 12.39 -16.18 -18.74
N LEU A 360 13.20 -17.23 -18.92
CA LEU A 360 14.66 -17.15 -18.79
C LEU A 360 15.36 -16.99 -20.15
N ASP A 361 14.59 -17.07 -21.24
CA ASP A 361 15.12 -16.95 -22.58
C ASP A 361 15.31 -15.49 -22.95
N ASN A 362 16.42 -15.18 -23.62
CA ASN A 362 16.70 -13.85 -24.11
C ASN A 362 15.85 -13.57 -25.35
N THR A 363 14.77 -12.81 -25.19
CA THR A 363 13.82 -12.45 -26.26
C THR A 363 13.41 -10.98 -26.17
N HIS A 364 12.82 -10.43 -27.23
CA HIS A 364 12.28 -9.07 -27.24
C HIS A 364 10.90 -9.04 -27.90
N ILE A 365 10.14 -8.00 -27.57
CA ILE A 365 8.83 -7.76 -28.16
C ILE A 365 8.98 -7.17 -29.58
N CYS A 366 8.13 -7.64 -30.48
CA CYS A 366 7.94 -7.13 -31.82
C CYS A 366 6.48 -6.69 -31.99
N ALA A 367 6.22 -5.73 -32.87
CA ALA A 367 4.88 -5.30 -33.20
C ALA A 367 4.68 -5.21 -34.71
N GLN A 368 3.54 -5.71 -35.19
CA GLN A 368 2.98 -5.36 -36.49
C GLN A 368 2.07 -4.15 -36.31
N LEU A 369 2.27 -3.13 -37.15
CA LEU A 369 1.45 -1.91 -37.14
C LEU A 369 0.29 -2.01 -38.15
N GLU A 370 -0.69 -1.12 -38.05
CA GLU A 370 -1.89 -1.14 -38.91
C GLU A 370 -1.59 -0.94 -40.41
N ASP A 371 -0.50 -0.25 -40.75
CA ASP A 371 -0.04 -0.08 -42.13
C ASP A 371 0.74 -1.28 -42.68
N GLY A 372 0.90 -2.34 -41.87
CA GLY A 372 1.60 -3.57 -42.22
C GLY A 372 3.10 -3.56 -41.94
N THR A 373 3.67 -2.44 -41.48
CA THR A 373 5.08 -2.35 -41.07
C THR A 373 5.35 -3.11 -39.78
N TYR A 374 6.62 -3.47 -39.55
CA TYR A 374 7.08 -4.18 -38.36
C TYR A 374 8.11 -3.35 -37.62
N VAL A 375 8.02 -3.35 -36.29
CA VAL A 375 9.01 -2.77 -35.39
C VAL A 375 9.47 -3.82 -34.37
N GLU A 376 10.75 -3.80 -34.05
CA GLU A 376 11.39 -4.72 -33.11
C GLU A 376 11.93 -3.96 -31.91
N GLU A 377 11.97 -4.63 -30.76
CA GLU A 377 12.39 -4.10 -29.46
C GLU A 377 11.42 -3.12 -28.81
N GLU A 378 11.40 -3.12 -27.47
CA GLU A 378 10.47 -2.33 -26.67
C GLU A 378 10.60 -0.83 -26.95
N PHE A 379 11.82 -0.32 -27.16
CA PHE A 379 12.07 1.07 -27.50
C PHE A 379 11.30 1.52 -28.76
N ASN A 380 11.34 0.75 -29.84
CA ASN A 380 10.65 1.09 -31.09
C ASN A 380 9.15 0.81 -31.02
N VAL A 381 8.73 -0.24 -30.31
CA VAL A 381 7.30 -0.52 -30.05
C VAL A 381 6.64 0.62 -29.26
N ARG A 382 7.40 1.39 -28.47
CA ARG A 382 6.93 2.57 -27.73
C ARG A 382 7.11 3.90 -28.48
N ALA A 383 7.73 3.90 -29.66
CA ALA A 383 8.02 5.14 -30.36
C ALA A 383 6.74 5.93 -30.69
N VAL A 384 6.80 7.25 -30.51
CA VAL A 384 5.66 8.15 -30.79
C VAL A 384 5.62 8.48 -32.28
N GLY A 385 4.41 8.70 -32.82
CA GLY A 385 4.22 9.12 -34.22
C GLY A 385 4.22 7.97 -35.23
N LYS A 386 4.43 6.73 -34.78
CA LYS A 386 4.24 5.54 -35.63
C LYS A 386 2.74 5.18 -35.76
N PRO A 387 2.35 4.41 -36.79
CA PRO A 387 0.99 3.89 -36.91
C PRO A 387 0.57 3.03 -35.71
N PRO A 388 -0.76 2.89 -35.46
CA PRO A 388 -1.26 2.11 -34.34
C PRO A 388 -0.78 0.65 -34.35
N ILE A 389 -0.65 0.08 -33.15
CA ILE A 389 -0.26 -1.33 -32.98
C ILE A 389 -1.46 -2.21 -33.34
N LYS A 390 -1.27 -3.11 -34.30
CA LYS A 390 -2.26 -4.12 -34.69
C LYS A 390 -2.10 -5.41 -33.88
N ASP A 391 -0.87 -5.93 -33.86
CA ASP A 391 -0.49 -7.19 -33.22
C ASP A 391 0.90 -7.08 -32.59
N VAL A 392 1.14 -7.80 -31.49
CA VAL A 392 2.44 -7.96 -30.85
C VAL A 392 2.77 -9.42 -30.67
N PHE A 393 4.06 -9.75 -30.73
CA PHE A 393 4.59 -11.09 -30.60
C PHE A 393 6.02 -11.03 -30.05
N LEU A 394 6.58 -12.16 -29.65
CA LEU A 394 7.98 -12.24 -29.25
C LEU A 394 8.81 -12.62 -30.47
N LYS A 395 10.05 -12.12 -30.57
CA LYS A 395 10.98 -12.48 -31.65
C LYS A 395 11.14 -13.99 -31.79
N ASP A 396 11.26 -14.65 -30.64
CA ASP A 396 11.09 -16.09 -30.51
C ASP A 396 9.77 -16.38 -29.77
N ASN A 397 8.85 -17.08 -30.43
CA ASN A 397 7.57 -17.47 -29.86
C ASN A 397 7.65 -18.77 -29.03
N ASN A 398 8.78 -19.48 -29.08
CA ASN A 398 9.01 -20.73 -28.36
C ASN A 398 9.80 -20.53 -27.05
N VAL A 399 9.57 -19.39 -26.38
CA VAL A 399 10.19 -19.15 -25.07
C VAL A 399 9.51 -19.96 -23.97
N ALA A 400 10.33 -20.51 -23.08
CA ALA A 400 9.92 -21.26 -21.91
C ALA A 400 9.66 -20.33 -20.73
N SER A 401 8.67 -20.68 -19.89
CA SER A 401 8.45 -20.03 -18.60
C SER A 401 9.06 -20.86 -17.48
N PRO A 402 9.63 -20.24 -16.43
CA PRO A 402 10.05 -20.97 -15.23
C PRO A 402 8.90 -21.77 -14.61
N SER A 403 9.18 -23.01 -14.19
CA SER A 403 8.18 -23.88 -13.54
C SER A 403 7.63 -23.23 -12.27
N GLU A 404 8.47 -22.58 -11.47
CA GLU A 404 8.05 -21.88 -10.25
C GLU A 404 7.03 -20.77 -10.54
N ALA A 405 7.20 -20.01 -11.63
CA ALA A 405 6.24 -18.96 -12.01
C ALA A 405 4.87 -19.56 -12.36
N VAL A 406 4.86 -20.66 -13.11
CA VAL A 406 3.63 -21.40 -13.45
C VAL A 406 2.95 -21.95 -12.20
N GLU A 407 3.72 -22.53 -11.28
CA GLU A 407 3.18 -23.09 -10.04
C GLU A 407 2.54 -22.03 -9.13
N GLU A 408 3.18 -20.87 -8.95
CA GLU A 408 2.64 -19.78 -8.14
C GLU A 408 1.34 -19.23 -8.74
N ILE A 409 1.26 -19.08 -10.08
CA ILE A 409 0.03 -18.69 -10.78
C ILE A 409 -1.11 -19.68 -10.52
N LEU A 410 -0.83 -20.99 -10.57
CA LEU A 410 -1.84 -22.02 -10.36
C LEU A 410 -2.31 -22.13 -8.90
N LYS A 411 -1.43 -21.81 -7.94
CA LYS A 411 -1.71 -21.83 -6.49
C LYS A 411 -2.36 -20.53 -5.97
N ALA A 412 -2.46 -19.49 -6.79
CA ALA A 412 -2.95 -18.18 -6.40
C ALA A 412 -4.43 -18.19 -6.02
N ASP A 413 -4.81 -17.28 -5.12
CA ASP A 413 -6.22 -16.93 -4.87
C ASP A 413 -6.66 -15.79 -5.79
N ILE A 414 -5.75 -14.84 -6.04
CA ILE A 414 -5.95 -13.67 -6.88
C ILE A 414 -4.79 -13.59 -7.88
N ILE A 415 -5.11 -13.45 -9.16
CA ILE A 415 -4.16 -13.06 -10.21
C ILE A 415 -4.50 -11.64 -10.64
N VAL A 416 -3.56 -10.72 -10.45
CA VAL A 416 -3.68 -9.33 -10.87
C VAL A 416 -2.85 -9.13 -12.14
N ILE A 417 -3.49 -8.65 -13.18
CA ILE A 417 -2.87 -8.32 -14.47
C ILE A 417 -2.70 -6.80 -14.52
N GLY A 418 -1.45 -6.34 -14.50
CA GLY A 418 -1.11 -4.92 -14.37
C GLY A 418 -1.17 -4.39 -12.92
N PRO A 419 -1.19 -3.06 -12.72
CA PRO A 419 -1.16 -2.03 -13.77
C PRO A 419 0.21 -1.95 -14.44
N GLY A 420 0.24 -1.46 -15.69
CA GLY A 420 1.47 -1.34 -16.47
C GLY A 420 1.20 -0.99 -17.93
N SER A 421 2.25 -0.80 -18.72
CA SER A 421 2.05 -0.53 -20.15
C SER A 421 1.34 -1.69 -20.83
N LEU A 422 0.23 -1.42 -21.54
CA LEU A 422 -0.65 -2.47 -22.06
C LEU A 422 0.11 -3.49 -22.91
N TYR A 423 0.81 -3.03 -23.94
CA TYR A 423 1.53 -3.92 -24.85
C TYR A 423 2.85 -4.40 -24.27
N THR A 424 3.66 -3.46 -23.77
CA THR A 424 5.08 -3.71 -23.46
C THR A 424 5.36 -4.20 -22.05
N SER A 425 4.39 -4.13 -21.13
CA SER A 425 4.55 -4.67 -19.77
C SER A 425 3.54 -5.75 -19.46
N ILE A 426 2.30 -5.64 -19.93
CA ILE A 426 1.24 -6.60 -19.60
C ILE A 426 1.17 -7.71 -20.66
N ILE A 427 0.84 -7.36 -21.90
CA ILE A 427 0.66 -8.34 -22.98
C ILE A 427 1.96 -9.11 -23.22
N THR A 428 3.14 -8.49 -23.11
CA THR A 428 4.42 -9.21 -23.21
C THR A 428 4.50 -10.46 -22.31
N ASN A 429 4.04 -10.38 -21.06
CA ASN A 429 4.01 -11.54 -20.17
C ASN A 429 3.01 -12.61 -20.67
N LEU A 430 1.91 -12.21 -21.31
CA LEU A 430 0.89 -13.10 -21.90
C LEU A 430 1.35 -13.74 -23.22
N LEU A 431 2.39 -13.21 -23.86
CA LEU A 431 2.99 -13.82 -25.04
C LEU A 431 3.80 -15.08 -24.67
N VAL A 432 4.32 -15.16 -23.44
CA VAL A 432 4.94 -16.38 -22.92
C VAL A 432 3.86 -17.42 -22.67
N SER A 433 3.83 -18.46 -23.50
CA SER A 433 2.74 -19.43 -23.56
C SER A 433 2.48 -20.15 -22.23
N GLY A 434 3.54 -20.49 -21.48
CA GLY A 434 3.42 -21.13 -20.17
C GLY A 434 2.74 -20.23 -19.13
N ILE A 435 3.07 -18.93 -19.10
CA ILE A 435 2.41 -17.94 -18.22
C ILE A 435 0.94 -17.78 -18.60
N ARG A 436 0.65 -17.56 -19.90
CA ARG A 436 -0.73 -17.44 -20.39
C ARG A 436 -1.58 -18.67 -20.05
N ASN A 437 -1.06 -19.86 -20.30
CA ASN A 437 -1.76 -21.11 -20.04
C ASN A 437 -1.97 -21.33 -18.54
N ALA A 438 -0.99 -20.96 -17.69
CA ALA A 438 -1.15 -21.02 -16.25
C ALA A 438 -2.29 -20.11 -15.76
N ILE A 439 -2.39 -18.89 -16.28
CA ILE A 439 -3.48 -17.95 -15.92
C ILE A 439 -4.83 -18.53 -16.33
N ARG A 440 -4.94 -19.06 -17.56
CA ARG A 440 -6.16 -19.70 -18.09
C ARG A 440 -6.63 -20.86 -17.22
N ASN A 441 -5.71 -21.70 -16.78
CA ASN A 441 -6.00 -22.93 -16.04
C ASN A 441 -6.13 -22.72 -14.52
N SER A 442 -5.72 -21.56 -14.00
CA SER A 442 -5.81 -21.25 -12.57
C SER A 442 -7.27 -21.11 -12.12
N LYS A 443 -7.54 -21.45 -10.86
CA LYS A 443 -8.85 -21.20 -10.21
C LYS A 443 -8.92 -19.85 -9.50
N ALA A 444 -7.81 -19.10 -9.49
CA ALA A 444 -7.76 -17.77 -8.92
C ALA A 444 -8.79 -16.84 -9.58
N THR A 445 -9.16 -15.77 -8.90
CA THR A 445 -9.89 -14.64 -9.52
C THR A 445 -8.91 -13.80 -10.34
N LYS A 446 -9.19 -13.61 -11.63
CA LYS A 446 -8.34 -12.85 -12.57
C LYS A 446 -8.86 -11.43 -12.68
N ILE A 447 -8.04 -10.48 -12.28
CA ILE A 447 -8.40 -9.06 -12.18
C ILE A 447 -7.42 -8.25 -13.03
N TYR A 448 -7.93 -7.56 -14.05
CA TYR A 448 -7.16 -6.58 -14.82
C TYR A 448 -7.30 -5.20 -14.18
N VAL A 449 -6.18 -4.50 -13.97
CA VAL A 449 -6.16 -3.10 -13.53
C VAL A 449 -5.95 -2.21 -14.75
N CYS A 450 -7.00 -1.50 -15.15
CA CYS A 450 -6.95 -0.63 -16.32
C CYS A 450 -6.08 0.61 -16.07
N ASN A 451 -5.36 1.03 -17.10
CA ASN A 451 -4.54 2.24 -17.04
C ASN A 451 -5.42 3.48 -16.84
N ILE A 452 -4.92 4.46 -16.08
CA ILE A 452 -5.64 5.71 -15.80
C ILE A 452 -5.55 6.68 -16.99
N VAL A 453 -4.40 6.67 -17.67
CA VAL A 453 -4.11 7.49 -18.86
C VAL A 453 -3.61 6.63 -20.00
N THR A 454 -3.89 7.09 -21.23
CA THR A 454 -3.31 6.53 -22.45
C THR A 454 -1.80 6.76 -22.49
N GLN A 455 -1.12 5.95 -23.28
CA GLN A 455 0.32 6.05 -23.52
C GLN A 455 0.57 6.36 -24.99
N PRO A 456 1.20 7.49 -25.31
CA PRO A 456 1.54 7.88 -26.67
C PRO A 456 2.29 6.77 -27.42
N GLY A 457 1.89 6.52 -28.66
CA GLY A 457 2.47 5.48 -29.52
C GLY A 457 2.07 4.04 -29.18
N GLN A 458 1.26 3.82 -28.14
CA GLN A 458 0.81 2.48 -27.73
C GLN A 458 -0.70 2.37 -27.63
N THR A 459 -1.34 3.29 -26.91
CA THR A 459 -2.79 3.24 -26.59
C THR A 459 -3.46 4.57 -26.89
N ASP A 460 -2.99 5.25 -27.95
CA ASP A 460 -3.54 6.52 -28.41
C ASP A 460 -5.05 6.40 -28.62
N HIS A 461 -5.81 7.30 -27.99
CA HIS A 461 -7.28 7.33 -28.03
C HIS A 461 -8.01 6.10 -27.47
N TYR A 462 -7.31 5.17 -26.81
CA TYR A 462 -7.94 4.00 -26.23
C TYR A 462 -8.89 4.40 -25.10
N LYS A 463 -10.08 3.81 -25.15
CA LYS A 463 -11.04 3.76 -24.04
C LYS A 463 -10.85 2.47 -23.23
N VAL A 464 -11.64 2.30 -22.17
CA VAL A 464 -11.58 1.09 -21.33
C VAL A 464 -11.88 -0.15 -22.15
N SER A 465 -12.91 -0.15 -23.01
CA SER A 465 -13.27 -1.32 -23.83
C SER A 465 -12.10 -1.80 -24.72
N HIS A 466 -11.35 -0.86 -25.31
CA HIS A 466 -10.18 -1.16 -26.15
C HIS A 466 -9.07 -1.87 -25.36
N HIS A 467 -8.80 -1.44 -24.13
CA HIS A 467 -7.83 -2.12 -23.26
C HIS A 467 -8.29 -3.54 -22.93
N ILE A 468 -9.56 -3.71 -22.56
CA ILE A 468 -10.11 -5.03 -22.23
C ILE A 468 -10.03 -5.97 -23.45
N ASN A 469 -10.43 -5.49 -24.63
CA ASN A 469 -10.37 -6.27 -25.87
C ASN A 469 -8.94 -6.68 -26.22
N ALA A 470 -7.97 -5.79 -26.05
CA ALA A 470 -6.56 -6.13 -26.25
C ALA A 470 -6.11 -7.23 -25.28
N ILE A 471 -6.46 -7.15 -23.99
CA ILE A 471 -6.14 -8.23 -23.04
C ILE A 471 -6.84 -9.54 -23.44
N ILE A 472 -8.14 -9.52 -23.74
CA ILE A 472 -8.90 -10.70 -24.15
C ILE A 472 -8.31 -11.35 -25.40
N LYS A 473 -7.85 -10.56 -26.38
CA LYS A 473 -7.19 -11.06 -27.61
C LYS A 473 -6.01 -11.99 -27.30
N TYR A 474 -5.17 -11.65 -26.31
CA TYR A 474 -4.00 -12.47 -25.95
C TYR A 474 -4.28 -13.46 -24.82
N LEU A 475 -5.19 -13.13 -23.90
CA LEU A 475 -5.51 -13.96 -22.74
C LEU A 475 -6.55 -15.04 -23.06
N GLY A 476 -7.41 -14.84 -24.05
CA GLY A 476 -8.55 -15.70 -24.40
C GLY A 476 -9.87 -15.23 -23.79
N GLU A 477 -10.96 -15.45 -24.51
CA GLU A 477 -12.31 -15.13 -24.07
C GLU A 477 -12.74 -15.94 -22.84
N GLY A 478 -13.52 -15.33 -21.95
CA GLY A 478 -14.05 -15.97 -20.74
C GLY A 478 -13.02 -16.23 -19.62
N VAL A 479 -11.76 -15.79 -19.79
CA VAL A 479 -10.69 -16.00 -18.80
C VAL A 479 -10.62 -14.86 -17.78
N LEU A 480 -10.95 -13.63 -18.19
CA LEU A 480 -10.85 -12.45 -17.33
C LEU A 480 -12.14 -12.27 -16.53
N ASP A 481 -12.06 -12.29 -15.19
CA ASP A 481 -13.25 -12.21 -14.34
C ASP A 481 -13.67 -10.75 -14.07
N TYR A 482 -12.69 -9.90 -13.77
CA TYR A 482 -12.91 -8.51 -13.36
C TYR A 482 -11.95 -7.52 -14.01
N VAL A 483 -12.43 -6.29 -14.18
CA VAL A 483 -11.62 -5.12 -14.55
C VAL A 483 -11.85 -4.02 -13.55
N ILE A 484 -10.79 -3.49 -12.95
CA ILE A 484 -10.86 -2.32 -12.08
C ILE A 484 -10.50 -1.08 -12.90
N VAL A 485 -11.37 -0.07 -12.84
CA VAL A 485 -11.27 1.18 -13.59
C VAL A 485 -11.31 2.35 -12.63
N ASN A 486 -10.41 3.30 -12.82
CA ASN A 486 -10.42 4.54 -12.06
C ASN A 486 -11.68 5.38 -12.38
N ASN A 487 -12.36 5.90 -11.36
CA ASN A 487 -13.47 6.84 -11.50
C ASN A 487 -13.18 8.26 -10.99
N ASN A 488 -11.98 8.49 -10.45
CA ASN A 488 -11.58 9.81 -9.96
C ASN A 488 -10.85 10.59 -11.06
N ILE A 489 -11.43 11.69 -11.51
CA ILE A 489 -10.82 12.52 -12.56
C ILE A 489 -9.71 13.37 -11.91
N PRO A 490 -8.44 13.25 -12.35
CA PRO A 490 -7.35 14.04 -11.82
C PRO A 490 -7.57 15.54 -12.01
N ARG A 491 -6.89 16.36 -11.21
CA ARG A 491 -6.95 17.82 -11.33
C ARG A 491 -6.57 18.30 -12.73
N LYS A 492 -7.24 19.36 -13.20
CA LYS A 492 -7.06 19.92 -14.55
C LYS A 492 -5.60 20.28 -14.89
N ASP A 493 -4.84 20.82 -13.93
CA ASP A 493 -3.44 21.20 -14.16
C ASP A 493 -2.52 20.01 -14.43
N ILE A 494 -2.86 18.84 -13.90
CA ILE A 494 -2.14 17.58 -14.14
C ILE A 494 -2.53 17.02 -15.50
N LEU A 495 -3.83 16.97 -15.78
CA LEU A 495 -4.33 16.54 -17.09
C LEU A 495 -3.76 17.37 -18.24
N ASN A 496 -3.64 18.68 -18.07
CA ASN A 496 -3.05 19.57 -19.07
C ASN A 496 -1.58 19.24 -19.37
N ARG A 497 -0.80 18.74 -18.38
CA ARG A 497 0.59 18.31 -18.62
C ARG A 497 0.62 17.02 -19.45
N TYR A 498 -0.18 16.04 -19.05
CA TYR A 498 -0.33 14.79 -19.79
C TYR A 498 -0.79 15.00 -21.23
N GLN A 499 -1.75 15.91 -21.45
CA GLN A 499 -2.21 16.27 -22.78
C GLN A 499 -1.11 16.88 -23.67
N LYS A 500 -0.21 17.70 -23.09
CA LYS A 500 0.95 18.23 -23.83
C LYS A 500 1.94 17.14 -24.24
N GLU A 501 1.98 16.04 -23.51
CA GLU A 501 2.79 14.86 -23.84
C GLU A 501 2.04 13.86 -24.75
N GLY A 502 0.81 14.17 -25.19
CA GLY A 502 0.00 13.32 -26.06
C GLY A 502 -0.83 12.25 -25.31
N ALA A 503 -0.84 12.27 -23.97
CA ALA A 503 -1.59 11.34 -23.14
C ALA A 503 -2.94 11.93 -22.69
N GLY A 504 -3.99 11.10 -22.68
CA GLY A 504 -5.34 11.47 -22.24
C GLY A 504 -5.87 10.53 -21.17
N VAL A 505 -6.93 10.92 -20.47
CA VAL A 505 -7.62 10.02 -19.51
C VAL A 505 -8.29 8.88 -20.26
N VAL A 506 -8.15 7.66 -19.75
CA VAL A 506 -8.87 6.49 -20.28
C VAL A 506 -10.30 6.53 -19.74
N PHE A 507 -11.24 6.92 -20.59
CA PHE A 507 -12.66 6.95 -20.23
C PHE A 507 -13.34 5.61 -20.45
N MET A 508 -14.30 5.30 -19.59
CA MET A 508 -15.20 4.17 -19.78
C MET A 508 -16.22 4.50 -20.87
N ASP A 509 -16.49 3.52 -21.72
CA ASP A 509 -17.42 3.59 -22.84
C ASP A 509 -18.35 2.37 -22.86
N ASP A 510 -19.49 2.49 -23.54
CA ASP A 510 -20.53 1.46 -23.53
C ASP A 510 -20.07 0.09 -24.06
N GLY A 511 -18.99 0.06 -24.86
CA GLY A 511 -18.40 -1.17 -25.36
C GLY A 511 -18.01 -2.16 -24.25
N VAL A 512 -17.76 -1.70 -23.02
CA VAL A 512 -17.48 -2.56 -21.86
C VAL A 512 -18.64 -3.48 -21.47
N TYR A 513 -19.90 -3.08 -21.72
CA TYR A 513 -21.08 -3.87 -21.35
C TYR A 513 -21.32 -5.05 -22.30
N ASN A 514 -20.69 -5.04 -23.46
CA ASN A 514 -20.74 -6.14 -24.43
C ASN A 514 -19.69 -7.22 -24.15
N LEU A 515 -18.82 -7.00 -23.16
CA LEU A 515 -17.76 -7.92 -22.80
C LEU A 515 -18.23 -8.77 -21.61
N ASN A 516 -17.95 -10.06 -21.66
CA ASN A 516 -18.27 -10.99 -20.57
C ASN A 516 -17.28 -10.84 -19.40
N VAL A 517 -17.17 -9.63 -18.84
CA VAL A 517 -16.23 -9.26 -17.79
C VAL A 517 -16.88 -8.26 -16.82
N ASN A 518 -16.68 -8.45 -15.51
CA ASN A 518 -17.27 -7.57 -14.50
C ASN A 518 -16.43 -6.30 -14.31
N VAL A 519 -17.01 -5.13 -14.55
CA VAL A 519 -16.31 -3.85 -14.33
C VAL A 519 -16.56 -3.29 -12.94
N LYS A 520 -15.49 -2.92 -12.24
CA LYS A 520 -15.52 -2.30 -10.91
C LYS A 520 -14.86 -0.94 -10.97
N LYS A 521 -15.60 0.07 -10.53
CA LYS A 521 -15.12 1.46 -10.44
C LYS A 521 -14.57 1.73 -9.05
N ALA A 522 -13.42 2.37 -8.98
CA ALA A 522 -12.81 2.79 -7.72
C ALA A 522 -12.05 4.09 -7.90
N ASP A 523 -11.91 4.87 -6.83
CA ASP A 523 -10.94 5.96 -6.80
C ASP A 523 -9.56 5.32 -6.65
N LEU A 524 -8.76 5.40 -7.71
CA LEU A 524 -7.44 4.80 -7.74
C LEU A 524 -6.33 5.85 -7.73
N VAL A 525 -6.64 7.13 -7.74
CA VAL A 525 -5.65 8.19 -7.92
C VAL A 525 -5.04 8.56 -6.57
N GLU A 526 -3.72 8.69 -6.53
CA GLU A 526 -3.00 9.20 -5.36
C GLU A 526 -3.30 10.68 -5.08
N ASP A 527 -3.06 11.13 -3.85
CA ASP A 527 -3.11 12.57 -3.55
C ASP A 527 -1.85 13.27 -4.07
N ILE A 528 -2.00 14.01 -5.17
CA ILE A 528 -0.89 14.65 -5.89
C ILE A 528 -0.48 15.98 -5.23
N SER A 529 -1.08 16.36 -4.09
CA SER A 529 -0.59 17.48 -3.27
C SER A 529 0.78 17.19 -2.65
N GLN A 530 1.13 15.92 -2.45
CA GLN A 530 2.43 15.50 -1.93
C GLN A 530 3.37 15.11 -3.07
N LYS A 531 4.54 15.76 -3.16
CA LYS A 531 5.59 15.36 -4.11
C LYS A 531 6.20 14.03 -3.67
N ARG A 532 5.94 12.94 -4.38
CA ARG A 532 6.66 11.67 -4.25
C ARG A 532 7.67 11.50 -5.38
N ILE A 533 8.95 11.44 -5.04
CA ILE A 533 9.99 10.96 -5.96
C ILE A 533 10.07 9.45 -5.76
N LEU A 534 9.39 8.70 -6.62
CA LEU A 534 9.44 7.23 -6.63
C LEU A 534 9.95 6.77 -8.00
N TRP A 535 11.08 6.05 -8.03
CA TRP A 535 11.68 5.55 -9.27
C TRP A 535 11.96 6.68 -10.30
N GLU A 536 12.26 7.88 -9.77
CA GLU A 536 12.79 9.05 -10.49
C GLU A 536 11.90 9.66 -11.58
N LYS A 537 10.64 9.21 -11.70
CA LYS A 537 9.65 9.89 -12.53
C LYS A 537 8.89 10.91 -11.67
N GLN A 538 9.33 12.17 -11.70
CA GLN A 538 8.59 13.28 -11.09
C GLN A 538 7.22 13.43 -11.77
N ASP A 539 6.20 13.82 -11.00
CA ASP A 539 4.91 14.29 -11.50
C ASP A 539 4.14 13.35 -12.43
N LEU A 540 4.23 12.03 -12.20
CA LEU A 540 3.32 11.09 -12.86
C LEU A 540 2.06 10.86 -12.03
N LEU A 541 0.91 10.92 -12.67
CA LEU A 541 -0.34 10.32 -12.21
C LEU A 541 -0.14 8.82 -12.01
N ARG A 542 -0.21 8.37 -10.76
CA ARG A 542 -0.09 6.96 -10.38
C ARG A 542 -1.34 6.46 -9.70
N HIS A 543 -1.38 5.14 -9.60
CA HIS A 543 -2.28 4.51 -8.67
C HIS A 543 -1.84 4.80 -7.22
N ASP A 544 -2.79 5.06 -6.34
CA ASP A 544 -2.57 5.02 -4.91
C ASP A 544 -2.41 3.54 -4.48
N PRO A 545 -1.30 3.16 -3.82
CA PRO A 545 -1.04 1.76 -3.46
C PRO A 545 -2.12 1.18 -2.55
N ASP A 546 -2.60 1.94 -1.56
CA ASP A 546 -3.55 1.45 -0.57
C ASP A 546 -4.96 1.32 -1.17
N LYS A 547 -5.39 2.32 -1.96
CA LYS A 547 -6.69 2.26 -2.65
C LYS A 547 -6.72 1.15 -3.70
N LEU A 548 -5.62 0.97 -4.45
CA LEU A 548 -5.51 -0.07 -5.47
C LEU A 548 -5.57 -1.47 -4.84
N ALA A 549 -4.75 -1.73 -3.82
CA ALA A 549 -4.71 -3.02 -3.15
C ALA A 549 -6.04 -3.33 -2.44
N ASP A 550 -6.66 -2.35 -1.76
CA ASP A 550 -8.00 -2.51 -1.18
C ASP A 550 -9.04 -2.84 -2.25
N SER A 551 -9.05 -2.13 -3.39
CA SER A 551 -10.01 -2.38 -4.46
C SER A 551 -9.90 -3.80 -5.02
N ILE A 552 -8.68 -4.30 -5.24
CA ILE A 552 -8.41 -5.68 -5.68
C ILE A 552 -8.93 -6.67 -4.64
N CYS A 553 -8.53 -6.51 -3.38
CA CYS A 553 -8.89 -7.42 -2.31
C CYS A 553 -10.39 -7.39 -2.01
N ARG A 554 -11.04 -6.23 -2.13
CA ARG A 554 -12.48 -6.03 -1.94
C ARG A 554 -13.30 -6.71 -3.02
N VAL A 555 -12.83 -6.75 -4.26
CA VAL A 555 -13.46 -7.55 -5.33
C VAL A 555 -13.49 -9.02 -4.93
N TYR A 556 -12.34 -9.55 -4.52
CA TYR A 556 -12.23 -10.94 -4.09
C TYR A 556 -13.05 -11.24 -2.81
N ALA A 557 -13.01 -10.36 -1.82
CA ALA A 557 -13.72 -10.52 -0.56
C ALA A 557 -15.24 -10.58 -0.72
N ASN A 558 -15.79 -9.86 -1.72
CA ASN A 558 -17.23 -9.82 -1.98
C ASN A 558 -17.75 -11.00 -2.81
N LEU A 559 -16.89 -11.90 -3.33
CA LEU A 559 -17.33 -13.08 -4.08
C LEU A 559 -18.25 -14.00 -3.26
N SER A 560 -17.99 -14.11 -1.95
CA SER A 560 -18.76 -14.95 -1.02
C SER A 560 -20.18 -14.43 -0.74
N LEU A 561 -20.44 -13.13 -0.94
CA LEU A 561 -21.76 -12.52 -0.77
C LEU A 561 -22.68 -12.81 -1.97
N LEU A 562 -22.12 -13.00 -3.16
CA LEU A 562 -22.88 -13.27 -4.38
C LEU A 562 -23.41 -14.72 -4.42
N THR A 563 -22.68 -15.67 -3.82
CA THR A 563 -23.09 -17.08 -3.77
C THR A 563 -24.12 -17.38 -2.67
N THR A 564 -24.22 -16.54 -1.64
CA THR A 564 -25.20 -16.69 -0.54
C THR A 564 -26.53 -15.97 -0.82
N GLY A 565 -26.55 -14.97 -1.70
CA GLY A 565 -27.78 -14.33 -2.17
C GLY A 565 -28.57 -15.16 -3.20
N ALA A 566 -27.89 -16.01 -3.99
CA ALA A 566 -28.54 -16.85 -4.99
C ALA A 566 -29.22 -18.12 -4.41
N SER A 567 -28.95 -18.45 -3.15
CA SER A 567 -29.59 -19.56 -2.43
C SER A 567 -30.77 -19.12 -1.54
N GLN A 568 -31.12 -17.84 -1.56
CA GLN A 568 -32.28 -17.26 -0.85
C GLN A 568 -33.29 -16.56 -1.79
N ALA A 569 -33.16 -16.71 -3.11
CA ALA A 569 -34.09 -16.18 -4.10
C ALA A 569 -34.93 -17.30 -4.74
#